data_AF-A0A3N7HAD0-F1
#
_entry.id   AF-A0A3N7HAD0-F1
#
_cell.length_a   1.000
_cell.length_b   1.000
_cell.length_c   1.000
_cell.angle_alpha   90.00
_cell.angle_beta   90.00
_cell.angle_gamma   90.00
#
_symmetry.space_group_name_H-M   'P 1'
#
loop_
_entity.id
_entity.type
_entity.pdbx_description
1 polymer ?
#
loop_
_entity_poly.entity_id
_entity_poly.type
_entity_poly.pdbx_seq_one_letter_code
_entity_poly.pdbx_strand_id
1 'polypeptide(L)'
;DELPEVCNQLANNGIRVIVAGLDMDFKGRPFGPVPALMAIAEHVTKVHAVCVRCGAPANYSYRIVEEEKRLLLGEKESYEPRCRACFYRG
;
A
#
# COMPACT_ATOMS: atom_id res chain seq x y z
N ASP A 1 -3.20 12.07 -11.02
CA ASP A 1 -4.33 11.78 -10.10
C ASP A 1 -5.64 11.42 -10.80
N GLU A 2 -5.61 10.95 -12.05
CA GLU A 2 -6.83 10.69 -12.84
C GLU A 2 -7.37 9.26 -12.68
N LEU A 3 -6.61 8.35 -12.06
CA LEU A 3 -6.98 6.94 -11.95
C LEU A 3 -8.35 6.70 -11.27
N PRO A 4 -8.69 7.37 -10.14
CA PRO A 4 -10.02 7.20 -9.54
C PRO A 4 -11.17 7.58 -10.48
N GLU A 5 -10.99 8.62 -11.29
CA GLU A 5 -12.01 9.08 -12.22
C GLU A 5 -12.20 8.09 -13.37
N VAL A 6 -11.12 7.57 -13.95
CA VAL A 6 -11.18 6.52 -14.98
C VAL A 6 -11.85 5.25 -14.43
N CYS A 7 -11.51 4.83 -13.21
CA CYS A 7 -12.14 3.67 -12.57
C CYS A 7 -13.66 3.88 -12.41
N ASN A 8 -14.10 5.06 -11.96
CA ASN A 8 -15.51 5.39 -11.84
C ASN A 8 -16.23 5.42 -13.19
N GLN A 9 -15.63 6.00 -14.22
CA GLN A 9 -16.22 6.02 -15.56
C GLN A 9 -16.46 4.59 -16.10
N LEU A 10 -15.47 3.70 -15.94
CA LEU A 10 -15.60 2.31 -16.34
C LEU A 10 -16.67 1.57 -15.53
N ALA A 11 -16.69 1.76 -14.20
CA ALA A 11 -17.71 1.16 -13.33
C ALA A 11 -19.13 1.63 -13.67
N ASN A 12 -19.31 2.93 -13.93
CA ASN A 12 -20.58 3.52 -14.35
C ASN A 12 -21.06 2.97 -15.71
N ASN A 13 -20.13 2.54 -16.57
CA ASN A 13 -20.44 1.88 -17.84
C ASN A 13 -20.70 0.36 -17.69
N GLY A 14 -20.85 -0.15 -16.46
CA GLY A 14 -21.14 -1.55 -16.17
C GLY A 14 -19.91 -2.48 -16.23
N ILE A 15 -18.70 -1.93 -16.31
CA ILE A 15 -17.46 -2.71 -16.34
C ILE A 15 -16.99 -2.97 -14.91
N ARG A 16 -16.70 -4.23 -14.59
CA ARG A 16 -16.09 -4.59 -13.31
C ARG A 16 -14.62 -4.17 -13.29
N VAL A 17 -14.27 -3.23 -12.42
CA VAL A 17 -12.89 -2.75 -12.21
C VAL A 17 -12.29 -3.42 -10.98
N ILE A 18 -11.07 -3.95 -11.10
CA ILE A 18 -10.31 -4.53 -9.98
C ILE A 18 -8.97 -3.81 -9.90
N VAL A 19 -8.65 -3.25 -8.73
CA VAL A 19 -7.40 -2.53 -8.48
C VAL A 19 -6.58 -3.26 -7.40
N ALA A 20 -5.29 -3.44 -7.65
CA ALA A 20 -4.32 -3.86 -6.66
C ALA A 20 -3.20 -2.80 -6.56
N GLY A 21 -2.83 -2.43 -5.34
CA GLY A 21 -1.81 -1.42 -5.12
C GLY A 21 -1.45 -1.25 -3.65
N LEU A 22 -0.38 -0.50 -3.40
CA LEU A 22 0.04 -0.10 -2.05
C LEU A 22 -0.77 1.12 -1.61
N ASP A 23 -1.44 1.02 -0.47
CA ASP A 23 -2.19 2.12 0.12
C ASP A 23 -1.30 3.10 0.91
N MET A 24 -0.11 2.65 1.32
CA MET A 24 0.88 3.46 2.04
C MET A 24 2.28 3.32 1.45
N ASP A 25 3.07 4.39 1.57
CA ASP A 25 4.51 4.36 1.27
C ASP A 25 5.32 3.87 2.48
N PHE A 26 6.64 3.79 2.30
CA PHE A 26 7.55 3.31 3.35
C PHE A 26 7.58 4.17 4.62
N LYS A 27 7.07 5.41 4.56
CA LYS A 27 6.92 6.30 5.71
C LYS A 27 5.55 6.12 6.40
N GLY A 28 4.74 5.16 5.97
CA GLY A 28 3.39 4.91 6.47
C GLY A 28 2.40 6.01 6.09
N ARG A 29 2.67 6.76 5.00
CA ARG A 29 1.79 7.83 4.51
C ARG A 29 0.97 7.34 3.32
N PRO A 30 -0.26 7.83 3.14
CA PRO A 30 -1.09 7.49 1.97
C PRO A 30 -0.30 7.62 0.65
N PHE A 31 -0.40 6.61 -0.21
CA PHE A 31 0.42 6.51 -1.42
C PHE A 31 -0.39 6.47 -2.71
N GLY A 32 -0.05 7.37 -3.62
CA GLY A 32 -0.64 7.44 -4.95
C GLY A 32 -2.17 7.59 -4.90
N PRO A 33 -2.89 7.04 -5.90
CA PRO A 33 -4.35 7.14 -6.00
C PRO A 33 -5.10 6.10 -5.15
N VAL A 34 -4.39 5.12 -4.56
CA VAL A 34 -5.01 3.98 -3.86
C VAL A 34 -5.91 4.41 -2.69
N PRO A 35 -5.53 5.36 -1.81
CA PRO A 35 -6.40 5.86 -0.75
C PRO A 35 -7.73 6.43 -1.26
N ALA A 36 -7.70 7.16 -2.38
CA ALA A 36 -8.91 7.70 -3.00
C ALA A 36 -9.78 6.58 -3.59
N LEU A 37 -9.17 5.60 -4.26
CA LEU A 37 -9.86 4.42 -4.78
C LEU A 37 -10.54 3.60 -3.67
N MET A 38 -9.88 3.44 -2.52
CA MET A 38 -10.47 2.76 -1.36
C MET A 38 -11.72 3.47 -0.82
N ALA A 39 -11.80 4.80 -0.93
CA ALA A 39 -12.94 5.56 -0.44
C ALA A 39 -14.19 5.41 -1.33
N ILE A 40 -14.01 5.11 -2.61
CA ILE A 40 -15.09 5.03 -3.61
C ILE A 40 -15.45 3.60 -4.02
N ALA A 41 -14.59 2.61 -3.73
CA ALA A 41 -14.82 1.22 -4.14
C ALA A 41 -15.94 0.52 -3.35
N GLU A 42 -16.73 -0.32 -4.02
CA GLU A 42 -17.77 -1.14 -3.39
C GLU A 42 -17.19 -2.21 -2.44
N HIS A 43 -15.99 -2.71 -2.74
CA HIS A 43 -15.30 -3.71 -1.95
C HIS A 43 -13.83 -3.36 -1.76
N VAL A 44 -13.40 -3.29 -0.50
CA VAL A 44 -12.01 -3.03 -0.12
C VAL A 44 -11.49 -4.20 0.72
N THR A 45 -10.43 -4.84 0.25
CA THR A 45 -9.70 -5.87 1.01
C THR A 45 -8.28 -5.40 1.26
N LYS A 46 -7.93 -5.16 2.52
CA LYS A 46 -6.56 -4.85 2.93
C LYS A 46 -5.85 -6.13 3.34
N VAL A 47 -4.93 -6.57 2.49
CA VAL A 47 -4.12 -7.77 2.75
C VAL A 47 -3.00 -7.45 3.75
N HIS A 48 -2.69 -8.42 4.60
CA HIS A 48 -1.66 -8.31 5.63
C HIS A 48 -0.56 -9.32 5.34
N ALA A 49 0.69 -8.91 5.52
CA ALA A 49 1.84 -9.82 5.54
C ALA A 49 2.09 -10.34 6.96
N VAL A 50 3.18 -11.10 7.14
CA VAL A 50 3.65 -11.52 8.46
C VAL A 50 4.83 -10.64 8.86
N CYS A 51 4.80 -10.06 10.08
CA CYS A 51 5.88 -9.21 10.55
C CYS A 51 7.15 -10.01 10.80
N VAL A 52 8.25 -9.65 10.14
CA VAL A 52 9.54 -10.37 10.28
C VAL A 52 10.21 -10.17 11.65
N ARG A 53 9.71 -9.23 12.47
CA ARG A 53 10.26 -8.92 13.79
C ARG A 53 9.56 -9.65 14.93
N CYS A 54 8.25 -9.92 14.81
CA CYS A 54 7.47 -10.49 15.91
C CYS A 54 6.38 -11.49 15.49
N GLY A 55 6.20 -11.78 14.20
CA GLY A 55 5.20 -12.73 13.70
C GLY A 55 3.76 -12.21 13.64
N ALA A 56 3.45 -11.04 14.20
CA ALA A 56 2.12 -10.44 14.12
C ALA A 56 1.75 -10.01 12.67
N PRO A 57 0.46 -9.81 12.35
CA PRO A 57 0.05 -9.25 11.06
C PRO A 57 0.76 -7.91 10.76
N ALA A 58 1.36 -7.83 9.58
CA ALA A 58 2.13 -6.69 9.11
C ALA A 58 1.32 -5.81 8.15
N ASN A 59 1.42 -4.51 8.38
CA ASN A 59 0.68 -3.46 7.67
C ASN A 59 1.59 -2.43 7.00
N TYR A 60 2.90 -2.49 7.27
CA TYR A 60 3.86 -1.49 6.82
C TYR A 60 4.99 -2.15 6.04
N SER A 61 5.42 -1.51 4.97
CA SER A 61 6.64 -1.85 4.23
C SER A 61 7.78 -0.97 4.77
N TYR A 62 8.51 -1.47 5.75
CA TYR A 62 9.62 -0.72 6.36
C TYR A 62 10.83 -0.78 5.45
N ARG A 63 11.43 0.37 5.12
CA ARG A 63 12.64 0.45 4.29
C ARG A 63 13.88 0.23 5.16
N ILE A 64 14.74 -0.72 4.76
CA ILE A 64 15.96 -1.08 5.51
C ILE A 64 17.25 -0.45 4.96
N VAL A 65 17.17 0.25 3.82
CA VAL A 65 18.30 0.95 3.20
C VAL A 65 18.24 2.45 3.46
N GLU A 66 19.41 3.06 3.69
CA GLU A 66 19.57 4.51 3.82
C GLU A 66 19.49 5.21 2.45
N GLU A 67 18.33 5.16 1.81
CA GLU A 67 18.07 5.99 0.63
C GLU A 67 16.73 6.73 0.77
N GLU A 68 16.77 8.04 0.56
CA GLU A 68 15.61 8.92 0.78
C GLU A 68 14.62 9.00 -0.39
N LYS A 69 14.98 8.46 -1.57
CA LYS A 69 14.13 8.53 -2.76
C LYS A 69 12.79 7.83 -2.51
N ARG A 70 11.68 8.52 -2.79
CA ARG A 70 10.32 7.96 -2.57
C ARG A 70 10.07 6.71 -3.41
N LEU A 71 10.56 6.72 -4.64
CA LEU A 71 10.46 5.60 -5.58
C LEU A 71 11.81 4.89 -5.62
N LEU A 72 11.87 3.69 -5.02
CA LEU A 72 13.01 2.79 -5.13
C LEU A 72 12.46 1.45 -5.59
N LEU A 73 12.88 1.01 -6.77
CA LEU A 73 12.64 -0.34 -7.26
C LEU A 73 13.60 -1.27 -6.52
N GLY A 74 13.07 -2.06 -5.60
CA GLY A 74 13.83 -3.00 -4.80
C GLY A 74 12.89 -3.99 -4.13
N GLU A 75 13.30 -5.25 -4.06
CA GLU A 75 12.51 -6.33 -3.47
C GLU A 75 12.83 -6.47 -1.96
N LYS A 76 13.11 -7.69 -1.49
CA LYS A 76 13.35 -8.01 -0.08
C LYS A 76 14.61 -7.37 0.51
N GLU A 77 15.53 -6.95 -0.34
CA GLU A 77 16.80 -6.32 0.07
C GLU A 77 16.60 -4.86 0.49
N SER A 78 15.48 -4.24 0.12
CA SER A 78 15.21 -2.84 0.41
C SER A 78 14.05 -2.64 1.39
N TYR A 79 13.15 -3.64 1.52
CA TYR A 79 11.95 -3.54 2.35
C TYR A 79 11.66 -4.82 3.12
N GLU A 80 11.13 -4.66 4.34
CA GLU A 80 10.59 -5.76 5.13
C GLU A 80 9.20 -5.43 5.70
N PRO A 81 8.29 -6.42 5.78
CA PRO A 81 6.96 -6.20 6.34
C PRO A 81 7.04 -6.08 7.86
N ARG A 82 6.47 -5.00 8.41
CA ARG A 82 6.39 -4.75 9.86
C ARG A 82 4.96 -4.54 10.34
N CYS A 83 4.68 -5.01 11.55
CA CYS A 83 3.50 -4.60 12.29
C CYS A 83 3.69 -3.15 12.79
N ARG A 84 2.61 -2.51 13.24
CA ARG A 84 2.64 -1.12 13.73
C ARG A 84 3.70 -0.89 14.81
N ALA A 85 3.77 -1.77 15.81
CA ALA A 85 4.72 -1.62 16.91
C ALA A 85 6.17 -1.70 16.43
N CYS A 86 6.52 -2.68 15.59
CA CYS A 86 7.87 -2.83 15.06
C CYS A 86 8.25 -1.74 14.05
N PHE A 87 7.26 -1.14 13.37
CA PHE A 87 7.48 -0.03 12.46
C PHE A 87 7.90 1.26 13.18
N TYR A 88 7.30 1.58 14.34
CA TYR A 88 7.63 2.80 15.09
C TYR A 88 8.75 2.64 16.12
N ARG A 89 9.22 1.40 16.36
CA ARG A 89 10.31 1.11 17.30
C ARG A 89 11.70 1.08 16.65
N GLY A 90 11.78 0.85 15.35
CA GLY A 90 13.02 0.85 14.58
C GLY A 90 12.97 1.93 13.54
#